data_AF-X1LZ17-F1
#
_entry.id   AF-X1LZ17-F1
#
_cell.length_a   1.000
_cell.length_b   1.000
_cell.length_c   1.000
_cell.angle_alpha   90.00
_cell.angle_beta   90.00
_cell.angle_gamma   90.00
#
_symmetry.space_group_name_H-M   'P 1'
#
loop_
_entity.id
_entity.type
_entity.pdbx_description
1 polymer ?
#
loop_
_entity_poly.entity_id
_entity_poly.type
_entity_poly.pdbx_seq_one_letter_code
_entity_poly.pdbx_strand_id
1 'polypeptide(L)' 'MAYRITLIPGDGVGPEVTEATSRVLEATGISFHWELAYMGSSAQNTLGIPLPESTLESV' A
#
# COMPACT_ATOMS: atom_id res chain seq x y z
N MET A 1 8.17 17.82 -7.68
CA MET A 1 8.54 17.03 -6.47
C MET A 1 7.47 15.98 -6.30
N ALA A 2 7.84 14.72 -6.02
CA ALA A 2 6.88 13.64 -5.82
C ALA A 2 6.56 13.46 -4.33
N TYR A 3 5.31 13.18 -4.01
CA TYR A 3 4.91 12.82 -2.65
C TYR A 3 5.27 11.37 -2.39
N ARG A 4 6.05 11.11 -1.33
CA ARG A 4 6.30 9.75 -0.86
C ARG A 4 5.09 9.30 -0.04
N ILE A 5 4.49 8.19 -0.43
CA ILE A 5 3.31 7.65 0.24
C ILE A 5 3.49 6.15 0.42
N THR A 6 3.33 5.71 1.66
CA THR A 6 3.27 4.31 2.01
C THR A 6 1.93 3.75 1.60
N LEU A 7 1.96 2.86 0.61
CA LEU A 7 0.79 2.24 0.02
C LEU A 7 0.62 0.85 0.63
N ILE A 8 -0.41 0.71 1.46
CA ILE A 8 -0.77 -0.54 2.11
C ILE A 8 -2.02 -1.10 1.43
N PRO A 9 -1.91 -2.15 0.58
CA PRO A 9 -3.08 -2.81 0.02
C PRO A 9 -3.90 -3.45 1.14
N GLY A 10 -5.22 -3.27 1.09
CA GLY A 10 -6.13 -3.95 2.02
C GLY A 10 -6.26 -5.45 1.75
N ASP A 11 -7.02 -6.15 2.58
CA ASP A 11 -7.40 -7.56 2.35
C ASP A 11 -8.73 -7.67 1.58
N GLY A 12 -9.06 -8.88 1.11
CA GLY A 12 -10.30 -9.14 0.37
C GLY A 12 -10.30 -8.44 -0.98
N VAL A 13 -11.22 -7.50 -1.20
CA VAL A 13 -11.26 -6.62 -2.39
C VAL A 13 -10.32 -5.41 -2.29
N GLY A 14 -9.58 -5.32 -1.18
CA GLY A 14 -8.65 -4.23 -0.89
C GLY A 14 -7.62 -3.99 -2.00
N PRO A 15 -6.92 -5.01 -2.54
CA PRO A 15 -5.91 -4.80 -3.57
C PRO A 15 -6.47 -4.14 -4.84
N GLU A 16 -7.64 -4.55 -5.30
CA GLU A 16 -8.30 -4.01 -6.50
C GLU A 16 -8.75 -2.56 -6.28
N VAL A 17 -9.27 -2.25 -5.08
CA VAL A 17 -9.67 -0.89 -4.71
C VAL A 17 -8.45 0.02 -4.56
N THR A 18 -7.36 -0.47 -3.97
CA THR A 18 -6.10 0.26 -3.84
C THR A 18 -5.52 0.57 -5.22
N GLU A 19 -5.45 -0.40 -6.14
CA GLU A 19 -4.97 -0.19 -7.51
C GLU A 19 -5.83 0.82 -8.28
N ALA A 20 -7.16 0.71 -8.18
CA ALA A 20 -8.08 1.68 -8.79
C ALA A 20 -7.86 3.09 -8.23
N THR A 21 -7.63 3.21 -6.93
CA THR A 21 -7.36 4.49 -6.26
C THR A 21 -6.04 5.10 -6.73
N SER A 22 -4.96 4.32 -6.80
CA SER A 22 -3.67 4.78 -7.32
C SER A 22 -3.80 5.34 -8.74
N ARG A 23 -4.55 4.66 -9.62
CA ARG A 23 -4.81 5.15 -10.99
C ARG A 23 -5.58 6.48 -11.02
N VAL A 24 -6.59 6.63 -10.16
CA VAL A 24 -7.34 7.90 -10.04
C VAL A 24 -6.44 9.04 -9.56
N LEU A 25 -5.56 8.76 -8.59
CA LEU A 25 -4.61 9.75 -8.08
C LEU A 25 -3.57 10.13 -9.14
N GLU A 26 -3.01 9.17 -9.86
CA GLU A 26 -2.05 9.42 -10.94
C GLU A 26 -2.67 10.25 -12.08
N ALA A 27 -3.96 10.07 -12.36
CA ALA A 27 -4.69 10.87 -13.35
C ALA A 27 -4.81 12.36 -12.99
N THR A 28 -4.56 12.76 -11.72
CA THR A 28 -4.55 14.17 -11.31
C THR A 28 -3.32 14.95 -11.82
N GLY A 29 -2.29 14.25 -12.31
CA GLY A 29 -1.02 14.85 -12.72
C GLY A 29 -0.07 15.16 -11.55
N ILE A 30 -0.48 14.87 -10.31
CA ILE A 30 0.41 14.91 -9.15
C ILE A 30 1.40 13.73 -9.25
N SER A 31 2.68 14.00 -8.99
CA SER A 31 3.69 12.94 -8.93
C SER A 31 3.67 12.25 -7.57
N PHE A 32 3.59 10.93 -7.57
CA PHE A 32 3.63 10.08 -6.38
C PHE A 32 4.79 9.09 -6.45
N HIS A 33 5.36 8.78 -5.30
CA HIS A 33 6.30 7.69 -5.11
C HIS A 33 5.69 6.72 -4.09
N TRP A 34 5.12 5.64 -4.59
CA TRP A 34 4.47 4.61 -3.79
C TRP A 34 5.52 3.68 -3.16
N GLU A 35 5.50 3.61 -1.84
CA GLU A 35 6.28 2.64 -1.06
C GLU A 35 5.34 1.53 -0.61
N LEU A 36 5.41 0.36 -1.25
CA LEU A 36 4.52 -0.74 -0.92
C LEU A 36 4.88 -1.33 0.45
N ALA A 37 3.87 -1.42 1.32
CA ALA A 37 3.97 -2.11 2.60
C ALA A 37 2.76 -3.05 2.78
N TYR A 38 2.89 -4.06 3.62
CA TYR A 38 1.87 -5.11 3.78
C TYR A 38 1.49 -5.29 5.24
N MET A 39 0.20 -5.47 5.52
CA MET A 39 -0.32 -5.87 6.83
C MET A 39 -1.61 -6.68 6.64
N GLY A 40 -2.16 -7.20 7.73
CA GLY A 40 -3.40 -7.97 7.73
C GLY A 40 -3.20 -9.42 7.31
N SER A 41 -4.26 -10.02 6.78
CA SER A 41 -4.35 -11.44 6.41
C SER A 41 -3.36 -11.79 5.31
N SER A 42 -3.19 -10.89 4.33
CA SER A 42 -2.24 -11.07 3.23
C SER A 42 -0.80 -11.14 3.74
N ALA A 43 -0.43 -10.27 4.68
CA ALA A 43 0.88 -10.31 5.35
C ALA A 43 1.04 -11.56 6.22
N GLN A 44 0.00 -11.95 6.98
CA GLN A 44 0.04 -13.20 7.76
C GLN A 44 0.28 -14.42 6.87
N ASN A 45 -0.39 -14.49 5.72
CA ASN A 45 -0.30 -15.63 4.80
C ASN A 45 1.03 -15.70 4.06
N THR A 46 1.66 -14.56 3.77
CA THR A 46 2.89 -14.47 2.95
C THR A 46 4.17 -14.35 3.79
N LEU A 47 4.11 -13.59 4.88
CA LEU A 47 5.25 -13.25 5.75
C LEU A 47 5.18 -13.93 7.13
N GLY A 48 4.07 -14.61 7.45
CA GLY A 48 3.88 -15.30 8.73
C GLY A 48 3.56 -14.38 9.91
N ILE A 49 3.50 -13.07 9.70
CA ILE A 49 3.17 -12.06 10.71
C ILE A 49 2.17 -11.06 10.14
N PRO A 50 1.14 -10.65 10.90
CA PRO A 50 0.07 -9.81 10.36
C PRO A 50 0.46 -8.33 10.33
N LEU A 51 1.47 -7.93 11.11
CA LEU A 51 1.97 -6.56 11.16
C LEU A 51 3.51 -6.59 11.18
N PRO A 52 4.16 -6.62 10.00
CA PRO A 52 5.61 -6.52 9.89
C PRO A 52 6.13 -5.19 10.45
N GLU A 53 7.27 -5.24 11.13
CA GLU A 53 7.96 -4.04 11.65
C GLU A 53 8.30 -3.06 10.52
N SER A 54 8.70 -3.57 9.35
CA SER A 54 8.96 -2.77 8.15
C SER A 54 7.75 -1.92 7.71
N THR A 55 6.52 -2.38 7.96
CA THR A 55 5.31 -1.61 7.64
C THR A 55 5.13 -0.46 8.62
N LEU A 56 5.47 -0.65 9.90
CA LEU A 56 5.43 0.41 10.92
C LEU A 56 6.52 1.45 10.72
N GLU A 57 7.71 1.03 10.27
CA GLU A 57 8.83 1.94 9.98
C GLU A 57 8.57 2.82 8.74
N SER A 58 7.62 2.44 7.89
CA SER A 58 7.32 3.11 6.64
C SER A 58 6.30 4.26 6.80
N VAL A 59 5.66 4.44 7.96
CA VAL A 59 4.62 5.47 8.20
C VAL A 59 5.05 6.59 9.14
#